data_AF-A0A529NFN5-F1
#
_entry.id   AF-A0A529NFN5-F1
#
_cell.length_a   1.000
_cell.length_b   1.000
_cell.length_c   1.000
_cell.angle_alpha   90.00
_cell.angle_beta   90.00
_cell.angle_gamma   90.00
#
_symmetry.space_group_name_H-M   'P 1'
#
loop_
_entity.id
_entity.type
_entity.pdbx_description
1 polymer ?
#
loop_
_entity_poly.entity_id
_entity_poly.type
_entity_poly.pdbx_seq_one_letter_code
_entity_poly.pdbx_strand_id
1 'polypeptide(L)' 'KILASSPETGAFCHGDTPGMADICLAAQVTNNARFGVDMAPYPVIARINAACMALPAFQQAAPQNQIDAE' A
#
# COMPACT_ATOMS: atom_id res chain seq x y z
N LYS A 1 -0.74 -11.56 11.28
CA LYS A 1 -2.21 -11.38 11.27
C LYS A 1 -2.68 -10.01 11.81
N ILE A 2 -1.77 -9.10 12.24
CA ILE A 2 -2.13 -7.84 12.92
C ILE A 2 -3.19 -7.03 12.16
N LEU A 3 -2.96 -6.68 10.89
CA LEU A 3 -3.93 -5.89 10.11
C LEU A 3 -5.28 -6.60 9.88
N ALA A 4 -5.30 -7.94 9.87
CA ALA A 4 -6.53 -8.69 9.63
C ALA A 4 -7.37 -8.88 10.90
N SER A 5 -6.81 -8.65 12.08
CA SER A 5 -7.47 -8.86 13.37
C SER A 5 -7.49 -7.64 14.28
N SER A 6 -6.83 -6.54 13.89
CA SER A 6 -6.76 -5.34 14.70
C SER A 6 -8.05 -4.53 14.56
N PRO A 7 -8.67 -4.10 15.68
CA PRO A 7 -9.81 -3.19 15.62
C PRO A 7 -9.42 -1.79 15.13
N GLU A 8 -8.13 -1.45 15.15
CA GLU A 8 -7.63 -0.16 14.66
C GLU A 8 -7.48 -0.12 13.14
N THR A 9 -7.51 -1.26 12.44
CA THR A 9 -7.40 -1.27 10.98
C THR A 9 -8.71 -0.84 10.34
N GLY A 10 -8.72 0.36 9.75
CA GLY A 10 -9.87 0.95 9.05
C GLY A 10 -9.70 0.88 7.54
N ALA A 11 -10.02 1.99 6.85
CA ALA A 11 -9.73 2.13 5.43
C ALA A 11 -8.23 1.93 5.13
N PHE A 12 -7.36 2.38 6.05
CA PHE A 12 -5.90 2.28 5.99
C PHE A 12 -5.37 1.35 7.09
N CYS A 13 -4.04 1.25 7.26
CA CYS A 13 -3.41 0.43 8.29
C CYS A 13 -3.93 0.75 9.70
N HIS A 14 -4.15 2.03 9.99
CA HIS A 14 -4.69 2.53 11.26
C HIS A 14 -5.72 3.64 10.99
N GLY A 15 -6.99 3.37 11.28
CA GLY A 15 -8.12 4.28 11.05
C GLY A 15 -8.37 4.56 9.56
N ASP A 16 -8.93 5.74 9.31
CA ASP A 16 -9.45 6.15 7.99
C ASP A 16 -8.63 7.26 7.33
N THR A 17 -7.48 7.60 7.90
CA THR A 17 -6.53 8.57 7.33
C THR A 17 -5.19 7.86 7.09
N PRO A 18 -4.56 7.99 5.91
CA PRO A 18 -3.29 7.34 5.64
C PRO A 18 -2.18 7.89 6.55
N GLY A 19 -1.32 6.98 7.03
CA GLY A 19 -0.18 7.32 7.88
C GLY A 19 1.13 6.66 7.44
N MET A 20 2.13 6.69 8.32
CA MET A 20 3.46 6.15 8.03
C MET A 20 3.43 4.65 7.65
N ALA A 21 2.57 3.86 8.31
CA ALA A 21 2.41 2.45 8.00
C ALA A 21 1.95 2.22 6.55
N ASP A 22 1.06 3.06 6.04
CA ASP A 22 0.53 2.99 4.68
C ASP A 22 1.56 3.38 3.63
N ILE A 23 2.40 4.37 3.92
CA ILE A 23 3.53 4.77 3.09
C ILE A 23 4.49 3.58 2.91
N CYS A 24 4.88 2.94 4.01
CA CYS A 24 5.76 1.77 3.97
C CYS A 24 5.10 0.58 3.28
N LEU A 25 3.82 0.31 3.55
CA LEU A 25 3.07 -0.79 2.94
C LEU A 25 2.97 -0.62 1.43
N ALA A 26 2.61 0.57 0.95
CA ALA A 26 2.50 0.87 -0.47
C ALA A 26 3.83 0.66 -1.21
N ALA A 27 4.94 1.16 -0.65
CA ALA A 27 6.27 0.95 -1.22
C ALA A 27 6.64 -0.54 -1.28
N GLN A 28 6.35 -1.30 -0.21
CA GLN A 28 6.60 -2.74 -0.17
C GLN A 28 5.77 -3.49 -1.21
N VAL A 29 4.48 -3.16 -1.38
CA VAL A 29 3.62 -3.85 -2.36
C VAL A 29 4.06 -3.53 -3.80
N THR A 30 4.49 -2.30 -4.08
CA THR A 30 5.09 -1.96 -5.38
C THR A 30 6.35 -2.79 -5.66
N ASN A 31 7.22 -2.97 -4.67
CA ASN A 31 8.40 -3.85 -4.80
C ASN A 31 7.99 -5.32 -4.99
N ASN A 32 7.00 -5.80 -4.26
CA ASN A 32 6.48 -7.16 -4.40
C ASN A 32 6.00 -7.43 -5.85
N ALA A 33 5.32 -6.48 -6.49
CA ALA A 33 4.92 -6.60 -7.88
C ALA A 33 6.13 -6.70 -8.82
N ARG A 34 7.18 -5.89 -8.59
CA ARG A 34 8.45 -5.96 -9.36
C ARG A 34 9.14 -7.33 -9.25
N PHE A 35 9.02 -7.99 -8.10
CA PHE A 35 9.63 -9.31 -7.86
C PHE A 35 8.68 -10.50 -8.06
N GLY A 36 7.45 -10.26 -8.53
CA GLY A 36 6.49 -11.34 -8.82
C GLY A 36 5.99 -12.07 -7.56
N VAL A 37 5.93 -11.40 -6.41
CA VAL A 37 5.42 -11.99 -5.17
C VAL A 37 3.90 -12.16 -5.26
N ASP A 38 3.41 -13.38 -4.98
CA ASP A 38 1.97 -13.65 -4.93
C ASP A 38 1.32 -12.96 -3.72
N MET A 39 0.38 -12.06 -4.01
CA MET A 39 -0.37 -11.29 -3.03
C MET A 39 -1.75 -11.89 -2.70
N ALA A 40 -2.19 -12.96 -3.39
CA ALA A 40 -3.49 -13.60 -3.15
C ALA A 40 -3.72 -14.03 -1.68
N PRO A 41 -2.70 -14.50 -0.92
CA PRO A 41 -2.87 -14.84 0.49
C PRO A 41 -3.08 -13.63 1.42
N TYR A 42 -2.92 -12.39 0.94
CA TYR A 42 -2.89 -11.18 1.75
C TYR A 42 -3.99 -10.17 1.38
N PRO A 43 -5.28 -10.54 1.44
CA PRO A 43 -6.37 -9.70 0.93
C PRO A 43 -6.52 -8.36 1.66
N VAL A 44 -6.18 -8.28 2.95
CA VAL A 44 -6.23 -7.02 3.71
C VAL A 44 -5.13 -6.05 3.26
N ILE A 45 -3.93 -6.56 2.99
CA ILE A 45 -2.83 -5.74 2.46
C ILE A 45 -3.19 -5.25 1.06
N ALA A 46 -3.76 -6.12 0.21
CA ALA A 46 -4.23 -5.75 -1.12
C ALA A 46 -5.30 -4.63 -1.07
N ARG A 47 -6.27 -4.74 -0.16
CA ARG A 47 -7.30 -3.72 0.05
C ARG A 47 -6.72 -2.37 0.47
N ILE A 48 -5.83 -2.37 1.46
CA ILE A 48 -5.19 -1.13 1.96
C ILE A 48 -4.34 -0.50 0.87
N ASN A 49 -3.54 -1.29 0.15
CA ASN A 49 -2.74 -0.79 -0.96
C ASN A 49 -3.62 -0.16 -2.05
N ALA A 50 -4.76 -0.77 -2.38
CA ALA A 50 -5.70 -0.20 -3.34
C ALA A 50 -6.26 1.17 -2.86
N ALA A 51 -6.56 1.29 -1.57
CA ALA A 51 -6.98 2.57 -0.98
C ALA A 51 -5.86 3.63 -1.06
N CYS A 52 -4.61 3.27 -0.78
CA CYS A 52 -3.46 4.16 -0.94
C CYS A 52 -3.29 4.62 -2.39
N MET A 53 -3.32 3.69 -3.35
CA MET A 53 -3.12 3.97 -4.77
C MET A 53 -4.26 4.76 -5.42
N ALA A 54 -5.42 4.88 -4.76
CA ALA A 54 -6.50 5.78 -5.17
C ALA A 54 -6.20 7.26 -4.87
N LEU A 55 -5.26 7.55 -3.97
CA LEU A 55 -4.92 8.92 -3.56
C LEU A 55 -3.91 9.55 -4.54
N PRO A 56 -4.12 10.81 -4.97
CA PRO A 56 -3.19 11.49 -5.88
C PRO A 56 -1.75 11.56 -5.37
N ALA A 57 -1.54 11.68 -4.06
CA ALA A 57 -0.21 11.73 -3.46
C ALA A 57 0.62 10.46 -3.72
N PHE A 58 0.00 9.28 -3.60
CA PHE A 58 0.67 8.00 -3.87
C PHE A 58 0.90 7.78 -5.36
N GLN A 59 -0.04 8.21 -6.21
CA GLN A 59 0.12 8.15 -7.66
C GLN A 59 1.29 9.02 -8.13
N GLN A 60 1.38 10.26 -7.64
CA GLN A 60 2.49 11.16 -7.96
C GLN A 60 3.84 10.63 -7.45
N ALA A 61 3.85 9.94 -6.31
CA ALA A 61 5.04 9.32 -5.74
C ALA A 61 5.42 7.97 -6.37
N ALA A 62 4.65 7.45 -7.33
CA ALA A 62 4.94 6.16 -7.94
C ALA A 62 6.29 6.20 -8.70
N PRO A 63 7.10 5.12 -8.68
CA PRO A 63 8.43 5.12 -9.28
C PRO A 63 8.47 5.55 -10.74
N GLN A 64 7.51 5.12 -11.56
CA GLN A 64 7.40 5.45 -12.98
C GLN A 64 7.08 6.92 -13.27
N ASN A 65 6.68 7.69 -12.24
CA ASN A 65 6.34 9.10 -12.36
C ASN A 65 7.48 10.02 -11.87
N GLN A 66 8.62 9.46 -11.49
CA GLN A 66 9.78 10.23 -11.04
C GLN A 66 10.67 10.63 -12.23
N ILE A 67 11.41 11.73 -12.08
CA ILE A 67 12.25 12.31 -13.15
C ILE A 67 13.41 11.41 -13.57
N ASP A 68 13.80 10.48 -12.70
CA ASP A 68 14.86 9.50 -12.86
C ASP A 68 14.34 8.11 -13.24
N ALA A 69 13.04 7.99 -13.55
CA ALA A 69 12.49 6.78 -14.14
C ALA A 69 13.09 6.56 -15.54
N GLU A 70 13.65 5.37 -15.78
CA GLU A 70 14.21 4.93 -17.07
C GLU A 70 13.13 4.74 -18.15
#